data_AF-A0A7C9E0D6-F1
#
_entry.id   AF-A0A7C9E0D6-F1
#
_cell.length_a   1.000
_cell.length_b   1.000
_cell.length_c   1.000
_cell.angle_alpha   90.00
_cell.angle_beta   90.00
_cell.angle_gamma   90.00
#
_symmetry.space_group_name_H-M   'P 1'
#
loop_
_entity.id
_entity.type
_entity.pdbx_description
1 polymer ?
#
loop_
_entity_poly.entity_id
_entity_poly.type
_entity_poly.pdbx_seq_one_letter_code
_entity_poly.pdbx_strand_id
1 'polypeptide(L)'
;FKLKDTKPQLGERWPHGGVRGGHGWIGADRATSTYDLVEQMYYLYVRVVRAKDLPVNPLTGSCDPYVEVKLGNYKGKTKHFENKTNPEWQQVFAFPKDKV
;
A
#
# COMPACT_ATOMS: atom_id res chain seq x y z
N PHE A 1 12.45 11.53 12.96
CA PHE A 1 11.43 11.94 11.98
C PHE A 1 10.07 11.85 12.66
N LYS A 2 9.42 12.99 12.91
CA LYS A 2 8.12 13.07 13.59
C LYS A 2 7.07 13.29 12.52
N LEU A 3 6.22 12.28 12.28
CA LEU A 3 5.04 12.43 11.45
C LEU A 3 4.13 13.46 12.13
N LYS A 4 3.83 14.55 11.43
CA LYS A 4 2.82 15.51 11.87
C LYS A 4 1.46 14.95 11.47
N ASP A 5 0.70 14.51 12.46
CA ASP A 5 -0.72 14.25 12.30
C ASP A 5 -1.44 15.58 12.07
N THR A 6 -1.79 15.85 10.81
CA THR A 6 -2.65 16.98 10.47
C THR A 6 -4.09 16.56 10.70
N LYS A 7 -4.55 16.68 11.95
CA LYS A 7 -5.99 16.68 12.26
C LYS A 7 -6.49 18.13 12.21
N PRO A 8 -7.09 18.59 11.11
CA PRO A 8 -7.73 19.90 11.13
C PRO A 8 -8.98 19.82 12.01
N GLN A 9 -9.00 20.64 13.07
CA GLN A 9 -10.17 20.84 13.90
C GLN A 9 -11.15 21.68 13.09
N LEU A 10 -12.05 21.05 12.32
CA LEU A 10 -13.10 21.79 11.63
C LEU A 10 -14.47 21.43 12.19
N GLY A 11 -14.97 22.41 12.93
CA GLY A 11 -16.40 22.67 13.02
C GLY A 11 -16.99 22.30 14.36
N GLU A 12 -17.00 23.27 15.28
CA GLU A 12 -18.20 23.49 16.09
C GLU A 12 -18.39 25.00 16.32
N ARG A 13 -19.64 25.43 16.05
CA ARG A 13 -20.31 26.64 16.55
C ARG A 13 -20.29 27.93 15.70
N TRP A 14 -21.25 28.00 14.79
CA TRP A 14 -21.89 29.26 14.41
C TRP A 14 -22.79 29.75 15.55
N PRO A 15 -22.75 31.03 15.97
CA PRO A 15 -23.87 31.66 16.65
C PRO A 15 -24.79 32.30 15.59
N HIS A 16 -26.01 31.77 15.52
CA HIS A 16 -27.26 32.34 15.03
C HIS A 16 -27.28 33.63 14.19
N GLY A 17 -28.04 33.56 13.10
CA GLY A 17 -28.95 34.64 12.69
C GLY A 17 -28.53 35.41 11.45
N GLY A 18 -29.13 35.08 10.30
CA GLY A 18 -28.98 35.87 9.08
C GLY A 18 -29.74 37.19 9.13
N VAL A 19 -29.36 38.13 8.25
CA VAL A 19 -30.22 39.19 7.66
C VAL A 19 -29.43 39.92 6.55
N ARG A 20 -30.05 39.95 5.36
CA ARG A 20 -30.01 40.95 4.27
C ARG A 20 -28.67 41.36 3.62
N GLY A 21 -28.58 41.02 2.34
CA GLY A 21 -28.28 42.01 1.31
C GLY A 21 -26.99 41.77 0.53
N GLY A 22 -27.16 41.66 -0.80
CA GLY A 22 -26.11 41.99 -1.76
C GLY A 22 -25.17 40.86 -2.14
N HIS A 23 -25.28 40.43 -3.41
CA HIS A 23 -24.18 39.87 -4.21
C HIS A 23 -23.43 38.69 -3.58
N GLY A 24 -24.13 37.56 -3.42
CA GLY A 24 -23.49 36.27 -3.17
C GLY A 24 -23.02 35.64 -4.48
N TRP A 25 -21.90 36.12 -5.02
CA TRP A 25 -21.01 35.20 -5.71
C TRP A 25 -20.64 34.15 -4.68
N ILE A 26 -20.96 32.90 -5.00
CA ILE A 26 -20.39 31.62 -4.54
C ILE A 26 -21.54 30.66 -4.85
N GLY A 27 -21.71 30.43 -6.14
CA GLY A 27 -22.18 29.14 -6.60
C GLY A 27 -21.39 28.10 -5.83
N ALA A 28 -22.08 27.05 -5.42
CA ALA A 28 -21.56 25.97 -4.62
C ALA A 28 -20.51 25.15 -5.37
N ASP A 29 -19.41 25.77 -5.78
CA ASP A 29 -18.10 25.16 -5.79
C ASP A 29 -17.74 24.95 -4.33
N ARG A 30 -18.48 24.02 -3.69
CA ARG A 30 -17.98 23.22 -2.59
C ARG A 30 -16.56 22.89 -3.02
N ALA A 31 -15.58 23.50 -2.37
CA ALA A 31 -14.19 23.25 -2.66
C ALA A 31 -13.97 21.76 -2.44
N THR A 32 -14.14 20.97 -3.51
CA THR A 32 -13.63 19.62 -3.61
C THR A 32 -12.17 19.79 -3.24
N SER A 33 -11.78 19.18 -2.13
CA SER A 33 -10.41 19.27 -1.69
C SER A 33 -9.54 18.83 -2.88
N THR A 34 -8.35 19.38 -3.07
CA THR A 34 -7.46 18.90 -4.13
C THR A 34 -7.21 17.38 -4.02
N TYR A 35 -7.42 16.81 -2.82
CA TYR A 35 -7.40 15.38 -2.54
C TYR A 35 -8.62 14.59 -3.09
N ASP A 36 -9.77 15.23 -3.30
CA ASP A 36 -10.96 14.59 -3.90
C ASP A 36 -10.84 14.38 -5.42
N LEU A 37 -9.84 15.02 -6.06
CA LEU A 37 -9.59 14.92 -7.50
C LEU A 37 -8.79 13.66 -7.89
N VAL A 38 -8.29 12.89 -6.91
CA VAL A 38 -7.46 11.71 -7.15
C VAL A 38 -8.05 10.49 -6.46
N GLU A 39 -8.01 9.35 -7.15
CA GLU A 39 -8.46 8.08 -6.58
C GLU A 39 -7.46 7.59 -5.53
N GLN A 40 -7.96 7.22 -4.35
CA GLN A 40 -7.13 6.71 -3.26
C GLN A 40 -6.74 5.25 -3.51
N MET A 41 -5.48 5.01 -3.88
CA MET A 41 -4.96 3.67 -4.15
C MET A 41 -4.36 3.03 -2.88
N TYR A 42 -4.72 1.78 -2.62
CA TYR A 42 -4.18 0.99 -1.50
C TYR A 42 -3.35 -0.18 -2.03
N TYR A 43 -2.23 -0.47 -1.35
CA TYR A 43 -1.33 -1.56 -1.72
C TYR A 43 -0.98 -2.45 -0.53
N LEU A 44 -0.91 -3.76 -0.76
CA LEU A 44 -0.28 -4.73 0.12
C LEU A 44 1.18 -4.93 -0.32
N TYR A 45 2.11 -4.61 0.57
CA TYR A 45 3.54 -4.84 0.35
C TYR A 45 3.97 -6.15 1.01
N VAL A 46 4.58 -7.05 0.23
CA VAL A 46 5.13 -8.33 0.70
C VAL A 46 6.64 -8.31 0.50
N ARG A 47 7.40 -8.31 1.60
CA ARG A 47 8.87 -8.35 1.56
C ARG A 47 9.37 -9.76 1.84
N VAL A 48 9.93 -10.41 0.83
CA VAL A 48 10.64 -11.68 0.95
C VAL A 48 12.11 -11.37 1.29
N VAL A 49 12.49 -11.56 2.55
CA VAL A 49 13.85 -11.25 3.02
C VAL A 49 14.78 -12.42 2.76
N ARG A 50 14.57 -13.54 3.45
CA ARG A 50 15.42 -14.75 3.41
C ARG A 50 14.68 -15.98 3.90
N ALA A 51 15.22 -17.15 3.58
CA ALA A 51 14.88 -18.43 4.21
C ALA A 51 16.11 -19.03 4.87
N LYS A 52 15.91 -19.97 5.78
CA LYS A 52 16.97 -20.68 6.49
C LYS A 52 16.69 -22.17 6.54
N ASP A 53 17.76 -22.95 6.54
CA ASP A 53 17.73 -24.40 6.77
C ASP A 53 16.75 -25.13 5.85
N LEU A 54 16.74 -24.74 4.56
CA LEU A 54 15.90 -25.41 3.57
C LEU A 54 16.37 -26.85 3.33
N PRO A 55 15.44 -27.81 3.24
CA PRO A 55 15.79 -29.20 2.97
C PRO A 55 16.37 -29.34 1.56
N VAL A 56 17.43 -30.13 1.47
CA VAL A 56 18.03 -30.53 0.19
C VAL A 56 17.31 -31.76 -0.37
N ASN A 57 17.33 -31.91 -1.69
CA ASN A 57 16.84 -33.13 -2.31
C ASN A 57 17.75 -34.31 -1.91
N PRO A 58 17.22 -35.40 -1.33
CA PRO A 58 18.04 -36.52 -0.84
C PRO A 58 18.75 -37.30 -1.96
N LEU A 59 18.29 -37.21 -3.21
CA LEU A 59 18.88 -37.91 -4.35
C LEU A 59 20.00 -37.10 -5.02
N THR A 60 19.83 -35.78 -5.14
CA THR A 60 20.77 -34.91 -5.85
C THR A 60 21.66 -34.08 -4.91
N GLY A 61 21.31 -34.01 -3.62
CA GLY A 61 21.97 -33.16 -2.63
C GLY A 61 21.80 -31.65 -2.87
N SER A 62 21.04 -31.24 -3.90
CA SER A 62 20.87 -29.83 -4.28
C SER A 62 19.56 -29.25 -3.74
N CYS A 63 19.55 -27.93 -3.56
CA CYS A 63 18.38 -27.12 -3.25
C CYS A 63 18.43 -25.82 -4.07
N ASP A 64 17.50 -25.66 -5.01
CA ASP A 64 17.43 -24.45 -5.84
C ASP A 64 16.21 -23.58 -5.47
N PRO A 65 16.25 -22.86 -4.33
CA PRO A 65 15.04 -22.29 -3.76
C PRO A 65 14.57 -21.03 -4.48
N TYR A 66 13.26 -20.88 -4.55
CA TYR A 66 12.56 -19.65 -4.93
C TYR A 66 11.27 -19.52 -4.12
N VAL A 67 10.71 -18.32 -4.04
CA VAL A 67 9.43 -18.04 -3.39
C VAL A 67 8.42 -17.56 -4.43
N GLU A 68 7.22 -18.11 -4.38
CA GLU A 68 6.06 -17.62 -5.14
C GLU A 68 5.04 -17.01 -4.17
N VAL A 69 4.75 -15.72 -4.33
CA VAL A 69 3.72 -14.99 -3.60
C VAL A 69 2.46 -14.93 -4.44
N LYS A 70 1.32 -15.36 -3.89
CA LYS A 70 0.02 -15.36 -4.56
C LYS A 70 -1.00 -14.55 -3.76
N LEU A 71 -1.77 -13.71 -4.46
CA LEU A 71 -2.90 -12.96 -3.89
C LEU A 71 -4.02 -12.92 -4.92
N GLY A 72 -5.06 -13.74 -4.73
CA GLY A 72 -6.09 -13.95 -5.75
C GLY A 72 -5.47 -14.40 -7.08
N ASN A 73 -5.68 -13.60 -8.14
CA ASN A 73 -5.11 -13.84 -9.47
C ASN A 73 -3.66 -13.37 -9.64
N TYR A 74 -3.12 -12.63 -8.67
CA TYR A 74 -1.74 -12.18 -8.73
C TYR A 74 -0.75 -13.27 -8.35
N LYS A 75 0.37 -13.31 -9.08
CA LYS A 75 1.51 -14.19 -8.80
C LYS A 75 2.80 -13.41 -9.00
N GLY A 76 3.66 -13.39 -7.99
CA GLY A 76 5.01 -12.85 -8.03
C GLY A 76 6.02 -13.93 -7.65
N LYS A 77 7.08 -14.10 -8.43
CA LYS A 77 8.15 -15.07 -8.14
C LYS A 77 9.47 -14.34 -7.89
N THR A 78 10.24 -14.84 -6.92
CA THR A 78 11.61 -14.40 -6.73
C THR A 78 12.53 -15.07 -7.74
N LYS A 79 13.74 -14.53 -7.90
CA LYS A 79 14.83 -15.28 -8.55
C LYS A 79 15.12 -16.57 -7.76
N HIS A 80 15.57 -17.61 -8.45
CA HIS A 80 16.07 -18.79 -7.76
C HIS A 80 17.56 -18.62 -7.43
N PHE A 81 18.02 -19.34 -6.43
CA PHE A 81 19.46 -19.56 -6.18
C PHE A 81 19.78 -21.01 -6.51
N GLU A 82 21.01 -21.29 -6.93
CA GLU A 82 21.47 -22.67 -7.14
C GLU A 82 22.13 -23.21 -5.87
N ASN A 83 21.77 -24.45 -5.50
CA ASN A 83 22.32 -25.21 -4.39
C ASN A 83 22.56 -24.42 -3.09
N LYS A 84 21.53 -23.68 -2.64
CA LYS A 84 21.63 -22.77 -1.50
C LYS A 84 20.51 -22.99 -0.50
N THR A 85 20.83 -23.53 0.67
CA THR A 85 19.86 -23.79 1.75
C THR A 85 19.48 -22.55 2.57
N ASN A 86 20.27 -21.50 2.49
CA ASN A 86 20.08 -20.22 3.20
C ASN A 86 20.02 -19.04 2.21
N PRO A 87 18.99 -18.95 1.36
CA PRO A 87 18.86 -17.88 0.35
C PRO A 87 18.42 -16.55 0.97
N GLU A 88 18.92 -15.44 0.42
CA GLU A 88 18.49 -14.08 0.76
C GLU A 88 18.07 -13.34 -0.51
N TRP A 89 16.80 -12.96 -0.60
CA TRP A 89 16.25 -12.31 -1.80
C TRP A 89 16.15 -10.80 -1.65
N GLN A 90 15.75 -10.33 -0.46
CA GLN A 90 15.45 -8.91 -0.21
C GLN A 90 14.51 -8.28 -1.24
N GLN A 91 13.56 -9.06 -1.76
CA GLN A 91 12.64 -8.65 -2.82
C GLN A 91 11.30 -8.20 -2.23
N VAL A 92 10.75 -7.09 -2.74
CA VAL A 92 9.45 -6.57 -2.34
C VAL A 92 8.47 -6.68 -3.51
N PHE A 93 7.29 -7.25 -3.24
CA PHE A 93 6.15 -7.24 -4.14
C PHE A 93 5.11 -6.25 -3.62
N ALA A 94 4.42 -5.56 -4.53
CA ALA A 94 3.32 -4.66 -4.20
C ALA A 94 2.07 -5.09 -4.98
N PHE A 95 0.99 -5.35 -4.26
CA PHE A 95 -0.29 -5.76 -4.84
C PHE A 95 -1.33 -4.68 -4.58
N PRO A 96 -1.96 -4.09 -5.62
CA PRO A 96 -3.04 -3.13 -5.41
C PRO A 96 -4.28 -3.82 -4.85
N LYS A 97 -4.99 -3.14 -3.93
CA LYS A 97 -6.22 -3.64 -3.30
C LYS A 97 -7.34 -3.88 -4.32
N ASP A 98 -7.42 -3.03 -5.34
CA ASP A 98 -8.59 -2.93 -6.24
C ASP A 98 -8.72 -4.12 -7.22
N LYS A 99 -7.81 -5.09 -7.14
CA LYS A 99 -7.71 -6.22 -8.06
C LYS A 99 -7.60 -7.58 -7.34
N VAL A 100 -7.87 -7.60 -6.02
CA VAL A 100 -7.92 -8.82 -5.20
C VAL A 100 -9.35 -9.36 -5.15
#